data_AF-A0A3M2D282-F1
#
_entry.id   AF-A0A3M2D282-F1
#
_cell.length_a   1.000
_cell.length_b   1.000
_cell.length_c   1.000
_cell.angle_alpha   90.00
_cell.angle_beta   90.00
_cell.angle_gamma   90.00
#
_symmetry.space_group_name_H-M   'P 1'
#
loop_
_entity.id
_entity.type
_entity.pdbx_description
1 polymer ?
#
loop_
_entity_poly.entity_id
_entity_poly.type
_entity_poly.pdbx_seq_one_letter_code
_entity_poly.pdbx_strand_id
1 'polypeptide(L)'
;MGASFLKTPQGAAFLSALCPGLGLFIRGYSAQAWSTLLLGLPLVSLAVILGQSHGIETGIFFGILVVLPWWVFQVFHSSLAHPNGLRATWHLVWERGLDIRYLGGLFILSALMDLSIIVANPSYNLHVFCARPTGVLGLFVKAQSPTFHMLIGYGFLRQARWGLLIYLLYASYGFLNAMTNFACEGYGRIRTIFLLTLATFTIYIWSRRRSFRSASPEPRSF
;
A
#
# COMPACT_ATOMS: atom_id res chain seq x y z
N MET A 1 27.10 23.11 -1.95
CA MET A 1 25.90 22.54 -1.30
C MET A 1 25.95 21.01 -1.03
N GLY A 2 27.03 20.29 -1.40
CA GLY A 2 26.97 18.81 -1.51
C GLY A 2 27.12 17.98 -0.23
N ALA A 3 27.96 18.36 0.75
CA ALA A 3 28.30 17.47 1.86
C ALA A 3 27.41 17.64 3.12
N SER A 4 26.86 18.84 3.37
CA SER A 4 26.03 19.08 4.56
C SER A 4 24.61 18.54 4.39
N PHE A 5 24.05 18.58 3.16
CA PHE A 5 22.73 18.07 2.87
C PHE A 5 22.61 16.57 3.17
N LEU A 6 23.64 15.78 2.86
CA LEU A 6 23.64 14.32 3.09
C LEU A 6 23.58 13.95 4.58
N LYS A 7 24.00 14.84 5.48
CA LYS A 7 23.90 14.64 6.93
C LYS A 7 22.55 15.10 7.51
N THR A 8 21.72 15.78 6.73
CA THR A 8 20.35 16.13 7.14
C THR A 8 19.45 14.91 7.14
N PRO A 9 18.33 14.92 7.89
CA PRO A 9 17.36 13.82 7.85
C PRO A 9 16.76 13.60 6.46
N GLN A 10 16.59 14.67 5.67
CA GLN A 10 16.06 14.59 4.30
C GLN A 10 17.07 13.93 3.35
N GLY A 11 18.34 14.32 3.44
CA GLY A 11 19.42 13.69 2.68
C GLY A 11 19.59 12.20 3.04
N ALA A 12 19.49 11.86 4.32
CA ALA A 12 19.53 10.47 4.77
C ALA A 12 18.34 9.64 4.30
N ALA A 13 17.13 10.22 4.26
CA ALA A 13 15.96 9.57 3.70
C ALA A 13 16.14 9.28 2.21
N PHE A 14 16.64 10.26 1.45
CA PHE A 14 16.93 10.09 0.03
C PHE A 14 17.95 8.98 -0.23
N LEU A 15 19.07 8.99 0.51
CA LEU A 15 20.09 7.95 0.37
C LEU A 15 19.59 6.57 0.78
N SER A 16 18.82 6.49 1.87
CA SER A 16 18.21 5.23 2.32
C SER A 16 17.15 4.71 1.34
N ALA A 17 16.52 5.60 0.55
CA ALA A 17 15.58 5.19 -0.49
C ALA A 17 16.30 4.51 -1.67
N LEU A 18 17.54 4.89 -1.95
CA LEU A 18 18.39 4.27 -2.97
C LEU A 18 19.05 2.98 -2.48
N CYS A 19 19.57 3.00 -1.25
CA CYS A 19 20.25 1.87 -0.63
C CYS A 19 19.90 1.77 0.87
N PRO A 20 19.25 0.68 1.33
CA PRO A 20 18.76 0.57 2.71
C PRO A 20 19.86 0.82 3.74
N GLY A 21 19.58 1.66 4.74
CA GLY A 21 20.52 1.98 5.81
C GLY A 21 21.67 2.93 5.44
N LEU A 22 21.86 3.29 4.16
CA LEU A 22 22.96 4.18 3.74
C LEU A 22 22.91 5.55 4.42
N GLY A 23 21.72 6.15 4.51
CA GLY A 23 21.55 7.44 5.19
C GLY A 23 21.84 7.40 6.69
N LEU A 24 21.62 6.24 7.33
CA LEU A 24 21.94 6.04 8.74
C LEU A 24 23.46 5.93 8.96
N PHE A 25 24.18 5.22 8.09
CA PHE A 25 25.65 5.15 8.15
C PHE A 25 26.29 6.53 8.03
N ILE A 26 25.85 7.34 7.05
CA ILE A 26 26.42 8.68 6.81
C ILE A 26 26.17 9.64 7.98
N ARG A 27 25.08 9.42 8.73
CA ARG A 27 24.74 10.18 9.94
C ARG A 27 25.36 9.61 11.22
N GLY A 28 26.16 8.54 11.15
CA GLY A 28 26.84 7.94 12.30
C GLY A 28 25.98 6.97 13.12
N TYR A 29 24.79 6.59 12.64
CA TYR A 29 23.88 5.66 13.30
C TYR A 29 24.12 4.20 12.84
N SER A 30 25.35 3.71 13.01
CA SER A 30 25.79 2.42 12.45
C SER A 30 25.01 1.22 12.99
N ALA A 31 24.64 1.21 14.27
CA ALA A 31 23.87 0.12 14.85
C ALA A 31 22.47 0.00 14.21
N GLN A 32 21.81 1.14 13.97
CA GLN A 32 20.51 1.22 13.32
C GLN A 32 20.61 0.86 11.83
N ALA A 33 21.70 1.28 11.18
CA ALA A 33 21.98 0.93 9.79
C ALA A 33 22.16 -0.59 9.62
N TRP A 34 22.94 -1.23 10.49
CA TRP A 34 23.09 -2.68 10.51
C TRP A 34 21.78 -3.40 10.78
N SER A 35 21.00 -2.94 11.75
CA SER A 35 19.66 -3.48 12.02
C SER A 35 18.77 -3.42 10.79
N THR A 36 18.87 -2.34 10.01
CA THR A 36 18.11 -2.15 8.77
C THR A 36 18.53 -3.15 7.69
N LEU A 37 19.84 -3.34 7.50
CA LEU A 37 20.38 -4.26 6.50
C LEU A 37 20.09 -5.72 6.85
N LEU A 38 20.29 -6.11 8.12
CA LEU A 38 20.08 -7.48 8.59
C LEU A 38 18.63 -7.94 8.45
N LEU A 39 17.67 -7.01 8.51
CA LEU A 39 16.26 -7.31 8.26
C LEU A 39 15.90 -7.19 6.77
N GLY A 40 16.48 -6.22 6.04
CA GLY A 40 16.16 -6.00 4.63
C GLY A 40 16.71 -7.06 3.68
N LEU A 41 17.96 -7.48 3.87
CA LEU A 41 18.61 -8.44 2.97
C LEU A 41 17.88 -9.79 2.91
N PRO A 42 17.48 -10.42 4.04
CA PRO A 42 16.71 -11.65 3.98
C PRO A 42 15.36 -11.50 3.26
N LEU A 43 14.68 -10.36 3.43
CA LEU A 43 13.40 -10.11 2.77
C LEU A 43 13.55 -10.01 1.24
N VAL A 44 14.57 -9.29 0.77
CA VAL A 44 14.87 -9.19 -0.66
C VAL A 44 15.29 -10.54 -1.23
N SER A 45 16.20 -11.24 -0.55
CA SER A 45 16.64 -12.58 -0.96
C SER A 45 15.46 -13.55 -1.05
N LEU A 46 14.57 -13.53 -0.06
CA LEU A 46 13.37 -14.37 -0.08
C LEU A 46 12.44 -14.01 -1.24
N ALA A 47 12.24 -12.72 -1.54
CA ALA A 47 11.45 -12.29 -2.70
C ALA A 47 12.03 -12.84 -4.02
N VAL A 48 13.36 -12.80 -4.18
CA VAL A 48 14.06 -13.35 -5.35
C VAL A 48 13.91 -14.87 -5.42
N ILE A 49 14.13 -15.58 -4.32
CA ILE A 49 13.99 -17.04 -4.24
C ILE A 49 12.57 -17.45 -4.60
N LEU A 50 11.55 -16.77 -4.06
CA LEU A 50 10.15 -17.03 -4.38
C LEU A 50 9.86 -16.75 -5.87
N GLY A 51 10.41 -15.67 -6.42
CA GLY A 51 10.29 -15.35 -7.84
C GLY A 51 10.89 -16.42 -8.76
N GLN A 52 12.04 -16.97 -8.38
CA GLN A 52 12.73 -18.03 -9.13
C GLN A 52 12.05 -19.39 -9.00
N SER A 53 11.50 -19.72 -7.82
CA SER A 53 10.93 -21.04 -7.53
C SER A 53 9.43 -21.16 -7.87
N HIS A 54 8.66 -20.09 -7.73
CA HIS A 54 7.20 -20.09 -7.86
C HIS A 54 6.69 -19.05 -8.87
N GLY A 55 7.58 -18.52 -9.71
CA GLY A 55 7.26 -17.56 -10.78
C GLY A 55 7.40 -16.10 -10.36
N ILE A 56 7.72 -15.24 -11.34
CA ILE A 56 8.02 -13.82 -11.13
C ILE A 56 6.88 -13.06 -10.44
N GLU A 57 5.63 -13.43 -10.74
CA GLU A 57 4.43 -12.86 -10.13
C GLU A 57 4.41 -13.05 -8.61
N THR A 58 4.81 -14.23 -8.12
CA THR A 58 4.88 -14.54 -6.69
C THR A 58 5.95 -13.69 -6.00
N GLY A 59 7.11 -13.54 -6.63
CA GLY A 59 8.19 -12.66 -6.14
C GLY A 59 7.78 -11.19 -6.08
N ILE A 60 7.12 -10.69 -7.14
CA ILE A 60 6.58 -9.32 -7.19
C ILE A 60 5.52 -9.12 -6.10
N PHE A 61 4.59 -10.04 -5.96
CA PHE A 61 3.52 -9.96 -4.95
C PHE A 61 4.09 -9.92 -3.53
N PHE A 62 5.05 -10.80 -3.21
CA PHE A 62 5.77 -10.77 -1.94
C PHE A 62 6.55 -9.46 -1.76
N GLY A 63 7.19 -8.98 -2.82
CA GLY A 63 7.90 -7.71 -2.86
C GLY A 63 7.00 -6.53 -2.46
N ILE A 64 5.80 -6.44 -3.06
CA ILE A 64 4.84 -5.37 -2.76
C ILE A 64 4.27 -5.49 -1.34
N LEU A 65 4.02 -6.71 -0.85
CA LEU A 65 3.39 -6.92 0.46
C LEU A 65 4.36 -6.85 1.64
N VAL A 66 5.64 -7.12 1.45
CA VAL A 66 6.60 -7.28 2.56
C VAL A 66 7.83 -6.40 2.36
N VAL A 67 8.50 -6.52 1.22
CA VAL A 67 9.76 -5.79 0.96
C VAL A 67 9.51 -4.28 0.86
N LEU A 68 8.49 -3.86 0.12
CA LEU A 68 8.18 -2.45 -0.10
C LEU A 68 7.74 -1.75 1.20
N PRO A 69 6.84 -2.30 2.05
CA PRO A 69 6.55 -1.71 3.35
C PRO A 69 7.79 -1.58 4.24
N TRP A 70 8.65 -2.60 4.24
CA TRP A 70 9.93 -2.54 4.96
C TRP A 70 10.84 -1.43 4.42
N TRP A 71 10.93 -1.30 3.09
CA TRP A 71 11.72 -0.29 2.43
C TRP A 71 11.25 1.12 2.79
N VAL A 72 9.94 1.36 2.75
CA VAL A 72 9.34 2.65 3.16
C VAL A 72 9.56 2.89 4.65
N PHE A 73 9.41 1.87 5.48
CA PHE A 73 9.64 1.96 6.93
C PHE A 73 11.08 2.40 7.26
N GLN A 74 12.08 1.80 6.62
CA GLN A 74 13.48 2.17 6.90
C GLN A 74 13.85 3.54 6.32
N VAL A 75 13.26 3.95 5.18
CA VAL A 75 13.38 5.33 4.71
C VAL A 75 12.83 6.30 5.75
N PHE A 76 11.63 6.03 6.28
CA PHE A 76 11.05 6.86 7.33
C PHE A 76 11.92 6.88 8.58
N HIS A 77 12.45 5.72 9.01
CA HIS A 77 13.38 5.64 10.14
C HIS A 77 14.58 6.57 9.96
N SER A 78 15.19 6.56 8.78
CA SER A 78 16.34 7.41 8.45
C SER A 78 16.01 8.91 8.35
N SER A 79 14.74 9.24 8.10
CA SER A 79 14.23 10.62 8.06
C SER A 79 14.01 11.23 9.46
N LEU A 80 14.12 10.44 10.52
CA LEU A 80 13.97 10.95 11.89
C LEU A 80 15.20 11.75 12.30
N ALA A 81 14.99 12.85 13.04
CA ALA A 81 16.08 13.62 13.62
C ALA A 81 16.96 12.75 14.53
N HIS A 82 16.34 11.90 15.36
CA HIS A 82 17.03 10.97 16.24
C HIS A 82 16.42 9.56 16.13
N PRO A 83 17.03 8.66 15.34
CA PRO A 83 16.55 7.28 15.17
C PRO A 83 16.83 6.42 16.41
N ASN A 84 15.87 6.39 17.34
CA ASN A 84 15.96 5.66 18.61
C ASN A 84 15.55 4.17 18.51
N GLY A 85 15.94 3.52 17.40
CA GLY A 85 15.64 2.12 17.13
C GLY A 85 14.31 1.84 16.43
N LEU A 86 14.13 0.60 15.98
CA LEU A 86 13.00 0.18 15.14
C LEU A 86 11.67 0.17 15.92
N ARG A 87 11.68 -0.28 17.18
CA ARG A 87 10.47 -0.31 18.02
C ARG A 87 9.88 1.09 18.23
N ALA A 88 10.71 2.07 18.58
CA ALA A 88 10.27 3.45 18.73
C ALA A 88 9.70 4.02 17.42
N THR A 89 10.34 3.68 16.30
CA THR A 89 9.86 4.08 14.96
C THR A 89 8.53 3.43 14.61
N TRP A 90 8.35 2.16 14.96
CA TRP A 90 7.08 1.45 14.79
C TRP A 90 5.95 2.11 15.61
N HIS A 91 6.21 2.47 16.86
CA HIS A 91 5.25 3.23 17.67
C HIS A 91 4.85 4.55 16.98
N LEU A 92 5.82 5.30 16.44
CA LEU A 92 5.53 6.54 15.69
C LEU A 92 4.70 6.29 14.43
N VAL A 93 5.02 5.25 13.65
CA VAL A 93 4.24 4.84 12.47
C VAL A 93 2.81 4.53 12.86
N TRP A 94 2.63 3.76 13.94
CA TRP A 94 1.33 3.34 14.44
C TRP A 94 0.50 4.51 14.99
N GLU A 95 1.10 5.39 15.78
CA GLU A 95 0.40 6.55 16.37
C GLU A 95 -0.01 7.58 15.32
N ARG A 96 0.88 7.83 14.34
CA ARG A 96 0.62 8.80 13.26
C ARG A 96 -0.21 8.22 12.13
N GLY A 97 -0.51 6.92 12.16
CA GLY A 97 -1.26 6.22 11.12
C GLY A 97 -0.57 6.24 9.75
N LEU A 98 0.77 6.17 9.73
CA LEU A 98 1.54 6.18 8.49
C LEU A 98 1.36 4.90 7.67
N ASP A 99 1.03 3.79 8.35
CA ASP A 99 0.55 2.55 7.75
C ASP A 99 -0.71 2.78 6.88
N ILE A 100 -1.68 3.55 7.38
CA ILE A 100 -2.89 3.90 6.62
C ILE A 100 -2.56 4.79 5.42
N ARG A 101 -1.64 5.75 5.58
CA ARG A 101 -1.19 6.59 4.46
C ARG A 101 -0.44 5.78 3.41
N TYR A 102 0.38 4.81 3.83
CA TYR A 102 1.04 3.88 2.93
C TYR A 102 0.02 3.09 2.10
N LEU A 103 -1.01 2.51 2.75
CA LEU A 103 -2.10 1.85 2.04
C LEU A 103 -2.84 2.82 1.10
N GLY A 104 -3.01 4.08 1.50
CA GLY A 104 -3.57 5.11 0.62
C GLY A 104 -2.75 5.36 -0.64
N GLY A 105 -1.42 5.38 -0.51
CA GLY A 105 -0.50 5.45 -1.64
C GLY A 105 -0.60 4.22 -2.56
N LEU A 106 -0.71 3.02 -1.99
CA LEU A 106 -0.93 1.80 -2.76
C LEU A 106 -2.26 1.82 -3.51
N PHE A 107 -3.34 2.34 -2.90
CA PHE A 107 -4.62 2.50 -3.58
C PHE A 107 -4.53 3.45 -4.79
N ILE A 108 -3.80 4.56 -4.68
CA ILE A 108 -3.57 5.45 -5.83
C ILE A 108 -2.78 4.72 -6.92
N LEU A 109 -1.72 3.99 -6.55
CA LEU A 109 -0.95 3.21 -7.50
C LEU A 109 -1.84 2.17 -8.21
N SER A 110 -2.69 1.47 -7.46
CA SER A 110 -3.67 0.54 -8.03
C SER A 110 -4.65 1.23 -8.97
N ALA A 111 -5.11 2.45 -8.67
CA ALA A 111 -5.97 3.20 -9.58
C ALA A 111 -5.27 3.51 -10.92
N LEU A 112 -3.98 3.88 -10.88
CA LEU A 112 -3.19 4.13 -12.09
C LEU A 112 -2.96 2.85 -12.89
N MET A 113 -2.73 1.73 -12.20
CA MET A 113 -2.60 0.40 -12.83
C MET A 113 -3.92 -0.05 -13.46
N ASP A 114 -5.05 0.13 -12.79
CA ASP A 114 -6.37 -0.18 -13.33
C ASP A 114 -6.62 0.61 -14.62
N LEU A 115 -6.33 1.92 -14.62
CA LEU A 115 -6.46 2.78 -15.80
C LEU A 115 -5.57 2.30 -16.96
N SER A 116 -4.31 1.95 -16.69
CA SER A 116 -3.40 1.48 -17.74
C SER A 116 -3.85 0.15 -18.34
N ILE A 117 -4.35 -0.78 -17.51
CA ILE A 117 -4.90 -2.06 -17.95
C ILE A 117 -6.16 -1.86 -18.79
N ILE A 118 -7.07 -0.98 -18.38
CA ILE A 118 -8.30 -0.66 -19.11
C ILE A 118 -7.97 -0.07 -20.49
N VAL A 119 -7.01 0.87 -20.55
CA VAL A 119 -6.56 1.48 -21.81
C VAL A 119 -5.88 0.45 -22.71
N ALA A 120 -5.05 -0.42 -22.15
CA ALA A 120 -4.36 -1.46 -22.91
C ALA A 120 -5.29 -2.60 -23.38
N ASN A 121 -6.41 -2.84 -22.70
CA ASN A 121 -7.33 -3.96 -22.96
C ASN A 121 -8.79 -3.49 -23.09
N PRO A 122 -9.15 -2.69 -24.11
CA PRO A 122 -10.48 -2.10 -24.21
C PRO A 122 -11.59 -3.14 -24.38
N SER A 123 -11.28 -4.32 -24.95
CA SER A 123 -12.22 -5.43 -25.15
C SER A 123 -12.50 -6.26 -23.89
N TYR A 124 -11.66 -6.15 -22.84
CA TYR A 124 -11.81 -6.95 -21.63
C TYR A 124 -13.00 -6.49 -20.79
N ASN A 125 -14.00 -7.35 -20.54
CA ASN A 125 -15.18 -7.02 -19.73
C ASN A 125 -15.10 -7.66 -18.35
N LEU A 126 -15.33 -6.87 -17.29
CA LEU A 126 -15.33 -7.38 -15.93
C LEU A 126 -16.60 -8.16 -15.62
N HIS A 127 -16.43 -9.19 -14.79
CA HIS A 127 -17.54 -9.93 -14.20
C HIS A 127 -18.16 -9.16 -13.04
N VAL A 128 -19.45 -8.89 -13.16
CA VAL A 128 -20.26 -8.26 -12.13
C VAL A 128 -21.51 -9.10 -11.93
N PHE A 129 -21.64 -9.71 -10.75
CA PHE A 129 -22.77 -10.56 -10.36
C PHE A 129 -23.15 -11.58 -11.45
N CYS A 130 -22.17 -12.35 -11.92
CA CYS A 130 -22.29 -13.37 -12.97
C CYS A 130 -22.65 -12.84 -14.37
N ALA A 131 -22.71 -11.52 -14.56
CA ALA A 131 -22.87 -10.87 -15.84
C ALA A 131 -21.56 -10.26 -16.34
N ARG A 132 -21.46 -10.06 -17.65
CA ARG A 132 -20.38 -9.32 -18.32
C ARG A 132 -20.96 -8.15 -19.10
N PRO A 133 -21.22 -7.00 -18.45
CA PRO A 133 -21.80 -5.84 -19.11
C PRO A 133 -20.91 -5.36 -20.27
N THR A 134 -21.53 -5.01 -21.39
CA THR A 134 -20.85 -4.53 -22.61
C THR A 134 -21.26 -3.08 -22.93
N GLY A 135 -20.61 -2.48 -23.93
CA GLY A 135 -20.91 -1.11 -24.37
C GLY A 135 -20.66 -0.08 -23.26
N VAL A 136 -21.55 0.92 -23.18
CA VAL A 136 -21.46 2.02 -22.21
C VAL A 136 -21.51 1.52 -20.76
N LEU A 137 -22.36 0.53 -20.47
CA LEU A 137 -22.45 -0.05 -19.13
C LEU A 137 -21.15 -0.77 -18.73
N GLY A 138 -20.56 -1.51 -19.68
CA GLY A 138 -19.24 -2.13 -19.49
C GLY A 138 -18.14 -1.11 -19.21
N LEU A 139 -18.19 0.07 -19.84
CA LEU A 139 -17.25 1.16 -19.58
C LEU A 139 -17.40 1.71 -18.16
N PHE A 140 -18.62 1.95 -17.68
CA PHE A 140 -18.85 2.41 -16.30
C PHE A 140 -18.37 1.39 -15.27
N VAL A 141 -18.63 0.10 -15.51
CA VAL A 141 -18.15 -0.99 -14.66
C VAL A 141 -16.62 -1.04 -14.61
N LYS A 142 -15.93 -0.82 -15.74
CA LYS A 142 -14.47 -0.72 -15.77
C LYS A 142 -13.97 0.49 -14.98
N ALA A 143 -14.58 1.66 -15.21
CA ALA A 143 -14.18 2.92 -14.57
C ALA A 143 -14.44 2.94 -13.05
N GLN A 144 -15.33 2.07 -12.56
CA GLN A 144 -15.67 1.96 -11.15
C GLN A 144 -14.43 1.70 -10.27
N SER A 145 -13.62 0.69 -10.59
CA SER A 145 -12.45 0.29 -9.79
C SER A 145 -11.43 1.42 -9.61
N PRO A 146 -10.89 2.04 -10.69
CA PRO A 146 -9.91 3.12 -10.54
C PRO A 146 -10.49 4.34 -9.82
N THR A 147 -11.78 4.62 -10.01
CA THR A 147 -12.46 5.74 -9.31
C THR A 147 -12.49 5.51 -7.79
N PHE A 148 -12.93 4.33 -7.36
CA PHE A 148 -12.95 3.99 -5.94
C PHE A 148 -11.55 3.91 -5.34
N HIS A 149 -10.59 3.30 -6.04
CA HIS A 149 -9.20 3.26 -5.61
C HIS A 149 -8.61 4.66 -5.44
N MET A 150 -8.88 5.60 -6.35
CA MET A 150 -8.43 6.98 -6.22
C MET A 150 -9.05 7.70 -5.01
N LEU A 151 -10.37 7.58 -4.82
CA LEU A 151 -11.09 8.19 -3.70
C LEU A 151 -10.64 7.62 -2.36
N ILE A 152 -10.55 6.30 -2.24
CA ILE A 152 -10.06 5.60 -1.05
C ILE A 152 -8.62 6.03 -0.78
N GLY A 153 -7.76 6.01 -1.79
CA GLY A 153 -6.37 6.39 -1.69
C GLY A 153 -6.18 7.81 -1.16
N TYR A 154 -6.89 8.78 -1.75
CA TYR A 154 -6.89 10.16 -1.29
C TYR A 154 -7.43 10.28 0.14
N GLY A 155 -8.54 9.60 0.45
CA GLY A 155 -9.13 9.59 1.79
C GLY A 155 -8.19 9.02 2.85
N PHE A 156 -7.44 7.96 2.53
CA PHE A 156 -6.47 7.32 3.42
C PHE A 156 -5.22 8.16 3.63
N LEU A 157 -4.70 8.80 2.58
CA LEU A 157 -3.60 9.77 2.71
C LEU A 157 -3.96 10.94 3.62
N ARG A 158 -5.20 11.43 3.52
CA ARG A 158 -5.75 12.47 4.39
C ARG A 158 -6.22 11.93 5.76
N GLN A 159 -6.27 10.61 5.94
CA GLN A 159 -6.86 9.94 7.10
C GLN A 159 -8.27 10.46 7.42
N ALA A 160 -9.06 10.71 6.38
CA ALA A 160 -10.39 11.29 6.50
C ALA A 160 -11.44 10.20 6.72
N ARG A 161 -12.41 10.43 7.64
CA ARG A 161 -13.48 9.45 7.93
C ARG A 161 -14.29 9.05 6.70
N TRP A 162 -14.51 9.95 5.75
CA TRP A 162 -15.21 9.61 4.51
C TRP A 162 -14.43 8.57 3.67
N GLY A 163 -13.08 8.58 3.72
CA GLY A 163 -12.25 7.59 3.03
C GLY A 163 -12.47 6.19 3.56
N LEU A 164 -12.62 6.04 4.89
CA LEU A 164 -12.99 4.78 5.52
C LEU A 164 -14.38 4.31 5.09
N LEU A 165 -15.38 5.21 5.04
CA LEU A 165 -16.73 4.86 4.61
C LEU A 165 -16.76 4.36 3.16
N ILE A 166 -16.08 5.07 2.25
CA ILE A 166 -15.97 4.66 0.85
C ILE A 166 -15.25 3.31 0.75
N TYR A 167 -14.16 3.11 1.50
CA TYR A 167 -13.46 1.83 1.55
C TYR A 167 -14.40 0.69 1.97
N LEU A 168 -15.14 0.85 3.07
CA LEU A 168 -16.03 -0.19 3.57
C LEU A 168 -17.15 -0.50 2.58
N LEU A 169 -17.75 0.52 1.96
CA LEU A 169 -18.76 0.34 0.92
C LEU A 169 -18.20 -0.45 -0.27
N TYR A 170 -17.02 -0.07 -0.75
CA TYR A 170 -16.38 -0.72 -1.89
C TYR A 170 -15.91 -2.14 -1.56
N ALA A 171 -15.41 -2.37 -0.35
CA ALA A 171 -15.04 -3.69 0.14
C ALA A 171 -16.26 -4.61 0.26
N SER A 172 -17.39 -4.12 0.78
CA SER A 172 -18.64 -4.87 0.81
C SER A 172 -19.13 -5.22 -0.60
N TYR A 173 -19.08 -4.26 -1.53
CA TYR A 173 -19.39 -4.53 -2.94
C TYR A 173 -18.48 -5.61 -3.53
N GLY A 174 -17.16 -5.48 -3.37
CA GLY A 174 -16.17 -6.44 -3.87
C GLY A 174 -16.38 -7.84 -3.29
N PHE A 175 -16.69 -7.93 -2.00
CA PHE A 175 -16.97 -9.18 -1.32
C PHE A 175 -18.24 -9.85 -1.86
N LEU A 176 -19.35 -9.10 -1.96
CA LEU A 176 -20.60 -9.61 -2.51
C LEU A 176 -20.44 -10.05 -3.97
N ASN A 177 -19.81 -9.22 -4.81
CA ASN A 177 -19.55 -9.55 -6.20
C ASN A 177 -18.71 -10.83 -6.34
N ALA A 178 -17.62 -10.95 -5.56
CA ALA A 178 -16.78 -12.13 -5.57
C ALA A 178 -17.52 -13.38 -5.07
N MET A 179 -18.33 -13.27 -4.02
CA MET A 179 -19.15 -14.39 -3.52
C MET A 179 -20.19 -14.85 -4.54
N THR A 180 -20.90 -13.92 -5.19
CA THR A 180 -21.89 -14.27 -6.23
C THR A 180 -21.20 -14.93 -7.42
N ASN A 181 -20.08 -14.38 -7.88
CA ASN A 181 -19.31 -15.00 -8.96
C ASN A 181 -18.77 -16.39 -8.55
N PHE A 182 -18.36 -16.58 -7.29
CA PHE A 182 -17.95 -17.87 -6.74
C PHE A 182 -19.10 -18.88 -6.77
N ALA A 183 -20.33 -18.46 -6.46
CA ALA A 183 -21.51 -19.31 -6.50
C ALA A 183 -21.88 -19.74 -7.92
N CYS A 184 -21.76 -18.86 -8.91
CA CYS A 184 -22.13 -19.17 -10.31
C CYS A 184 -21.06 -19.99 -11.05
N GLU A 185 -19.79 -19.63 -10.89
CA GLU A 185 -18.69 -20.18 -11.70
C GLU A 185 -17.84 -21.20 -10.93
N GLY A 186 -18.11 -21.37 -9.64
CA GLY A 186 -17.36 -22.26 -8.76
C GLY A 186 -16.00 -21.69 -8.34
N TYR A 187 -15.11 -22.62 -7.96
CA TYR A 187 -13.79 -22.30 -7.44
C TYR A 187 -12.89 -21.65 -8.49
N GLY A 188 -12.30 -20.51 -8.14
CA GLY A 188 -11.25 -19.87 -8.93
C GLY A 188 -10.14 -19.36 -8.03
N ARG A 189 -8.89 -19.76 -8.31
CA ARG A 189 -7.71 -19.42 -7.49
C ARG A 189 -7.62 -17.92 -7.18
N ILE A 190 -7.74 -17.08 -8.21
CA ILE A 190 -7.64 -15.62 -8.08
C ILE A 190 -8.76 -15.07 -7.18
N ARG A 191 -9.99 -15.56 -7.36
CA ARG A 191 -11.16 -15.15 -6.58
C ARG A 191 -11.03 -15.52 -5.11
N THR A 192 -10.53 -16.71 -4.81
CA THR A 192 -10.28 -17.17 -3.45
C THR A 192 -9.21 -16.30 -2.77
N ILE A 193 -8.09 -16.02 -3.44
CA ILE A 193 -7.04 -15.13 -2.92
C ILE A 193 -7.59 -13.73 -2.70
N PHE A 194 -8.38 -13.20 -3.64
CA PHE A 194 -9.03 -11.90 -3.51
C PHE A 194 -9.96 -11.84 -2.28
N LEU A 195 -10.82 -12.83 -2.07
CA LEU A 195 -11.71 -12.87 -0.91
C LEU A 195 -10.95 -12.89 0.42
N LEU A 196 -9.92 -13.74 0.52
CA LEU A 196 -9.09 -13.85 1.73
C LEU A 196 -8.32 -12.56 2.02
N THR A 197 -7.70 -11.98 1.00
CA THR A 197 -6.96 -10.72 1.13
C THR A 197 -7.90 -9.58 1.47
N LEU A 198 -9.03 -9.45 0.78
CA LEU A 198 -10.03 -8.42 1.06
C LEU A 198 -10.55 -8.50 2.50
N ALA A 199 -10.89 -9.69 2.99
CA ALA A 199 -11.32 -9.90 4.37
C ALA A 199 -10.23 -9.49 5.38
N THR A 200 -8.98 -9.93 5.15
CA THR A 200 -7.84 -9.61 6.01
C THR A 200 -7.55 -8.11 6.05
N PHE A 201 -7.50 -7.44 4.90
CA PHE A 201 -7.33 -5.99 4.81
C PHE A 201 -8.50 -5.23 5.46
N THR A 202 -9.72 -5.72 5.31
CA THR A 202 -10.92 -5.08 5.90
C THR A 202 -10.86 -5.15 7.43
N ILE A 203 -10.52 -6.31 7.99
CA ILE A 203 -10.33 -6.48 9.45
C ILE A 203 -9.23 -5.54 9.94
N TYR A 204 -8.10 -5.49 9.22
CA TYR A 204 -6.98 -4.62 9.56
C TYR A 204 -7.40 -3.13 9.56
N ILE A 205 -7.99 -2.65 8.47
CA ILE A 205 -8.42 -1.25 8.33
C ILE A 205 -9.49 -0.89 9.38
N TRP A 206 -10.42 -1.81 9.65
CA TRP A 206 -11.41 -1.63 10.70
C TRP A 206 -10.80 -1.53 12.10
N SER A 207 -9.77 -2.34 12.39
CA SER A 207 -9.02 -2.24 13.65
C SER A 207 -8.33 -0.89 13.80
N ARG A 208 -7.92 -0.28 12.66
CA ARG A 208 -7.28 1.02 12.56
C ARG A 208 -8.26 2.19 12.37
N ARG A 209 -9.57 1.97 12.50
CA ARG A 209 -10.61 3.01 12.29
C ARG A 209 -10.38 4.29 13.11
N ARG A 210 -9.74 4.19 14.29
CA ARG A 210 -9.40 5.34 15.15
C ARG A 210 -8.38 6.30 14.53
N SER A 211 -7.58 5.83 13.57
CA SER A 211 -6.62 6.67 12.84
C SER A 211 -7.31 7.65 11.89
N PHE A 212 -8.59 7.43 11.56
CA PHE A 212 -9.36 8.32 10.69
C PHE A 212 -10.00 9.45 11.51
N ARG A 213 -9.54 10.68 11.30
CA ARG A 213 -9.97 11.85 12.09
C ARG A 213 -11.26 12.47 11.55
N SER A 214 -12.06 12.98 12.48
CA SER A 214 -12.78 14.25 12.34
C SER A 214 -12.13 15.16 11.31
N ALA A 215 -12.74 15.49 10.17
CA ALA A 215 -12.42 16.78 9.58
C ALA A 215 -12.95 17.82 10.58
N SER A 216 -12.18 18.11 11.62
CA SER A 216 -12.43 19.28 12.45
C SER A 216 -11.88 20.47 11.65
N PRO A 217 -12.69 21.48 11.34
CA PRO A 217 -12.20 22.70 10.75
C PRO A 217 -11.44 23.45 11.83
N GLU A 218 -10.12 23.24 11.95
CA GLU A 218 -9.29 24.21 12.67
C GLU A 218 -8.78 25.29 11.72
N PRO A 219 -8.93 26.57 12.11
CA PRO A 219 -8.51 27.69 11.28
C PRO A 219 -6.99 27.69 11.17
N ARG A 220 -6.50 27.80 9.93
CA ARG A 220 -5.07 28.00 9.68
C ARG A 220 -4.68 29.39 10.16
N SER A 221 -4.04 29.47 11.33
CA SER A 221 -3.14 30.60 11.62
C SER A 221 -1.78 30.29 11.00
N PHE A 222 -1.42 31.09 10.00
CA PHE A 222 -0.08 31.15 9.42
C PHE A 222 0.92 31.75 10.42
#